data_AF-A0A0A6UDQ8-F1
#
_entry.id   AF-A0A0A6UDQ8-F1
#
_cell.length_a   1.000
_cell.length_b   1.000
_cell.length_c   1.000
_cell.angle_alpha   90.00
_cell.angle_beta   90.00
_cell.angle_gamma   90.00
#
_symmetry.space_group_name_H-M   'P 1'
#
loop_
_entity.id
_entity.type
_entity.pdbx_description
1 polymer ?
#
loop_
_entity_poly.entity_id
_entity_poly.type
_entity_poly.pdbx_seq_one_letter_code
_entity_poly.pdbx_strand_id
1 'polypeptide(L)'
;MEYVVAAVILLVVLVVGAVGLVVPKMRRRDLPPPPTSGSTTTLERPPAVPTVPPVDEEIPPLIVPTPVTEAPVVVEEPVVERPEPSAGRLVRLRARLARSQSALGRGLLSVLSRDHLEEEDWEEIEESLITADVGIEATQVIVERLKERVRVLGTKTVTEVREQLVDELVAALEPDLDRSLRTAPHDGRPAVVLVVGVNGAGKTTTCGKIGRVLIGDGGSVLFGAADTFRAAAADQIQTWGERVGAETVRGPEGGDPASVAFDAVKRGIETGVDTVLIDTAGRLQNKVGLMDELGKVKRVVEKHGAVDETLLVLDATTGQNGLEQARVFTDVVDVTGVVLTKLDGTAKGGIVIAVQRKLGIPVKLVGLGEGPDDLAPFEPRAFVEALVGGDA
;
A
#
# COMPACT_ATOMS: atom_id res chain seq x y z
N MET A 1 52.13 -7.17 21.17
CA MET A 1 50.77 -7.17 20.59
C MET A 1 49.94 -8.35 21.14
N GLU A 2 50.51 -9.55 21.27
CA GLU A 2 49.83 -10.73 21.85
C GLU A 2 49.33 -10.55 23.29
N TYR A 3 50.11 -9.92 24.18
CA TYR A 3 49.68 -9.71 25.58
C TYR A 3 48.48 -8.76 25.73
N VAL A 4 48.31 -7.83 24.79
CA VAL A 4 47.17 -6.89 24.78
C VAL A 4 45.90 -7.62 24.31
N VAL A 5 46.01 -8.48 23.30
CA VAL A 5 44.89 -9.30 22.82
C VAL A 5 44.44 -10.29 23.90
N ALA A 6 45.38 -10.92 24.61
CA ALA A 6 45.05 -11.82 25.72
C ALA A 6 44.33 -11.10 26.88
N ALA A 7 44.75 -9.87 27.21
CA ALA A 7 44.11 -9.07 28.25
C ALA A 7 42.68 -8.65 27.87
N VAL A 8 42.43 -8.31 26.60
CA VAL A 8 41.09 -7.94 26.11
C VAL A 8 40.16 -9.16 26.11
N ILE A 9 40.64 -10.34 25.71
CA ILE A 9 39.84 -11.57 25.75
C ILE A 9 39.46 -11.93 27.19
N LEU A 10 40.40 -11.81 28.14
CA LEU A 10 40.13 -12.08 29.56
C LEU A 10 39.08 -11.12 30.13
N LEU A 11 39.15 -9.83 29.74
CA LEU A 11 38.18 -8.81 30.15
C LEU A 11 36.78 -9.14 29.62
N VAL A 12 36.66 -9.55 28.35
CA VAL A 12 35.37 -9.91 27.73
C VAL A 12 34.77 -11.14 28.43
N VAL A 13 35.58 -12.16 28.72
CA VAL A 13 35.11 -13.37 29.44
C VAL A 13 34.61 -13.03 30.85
N LEU A 14 35.30 -12.15 31.57
CA LEU A 14 34.88 -11.70 32.90
C LEU A 14 33.56 -10.90 32.86
N VAL A 15 33.38 -10.03 31.87
CA VAL A 15 32.16 -9.24 31.71
C VAL A 15 30.97 -10.14 31.35
N VAL A 16 31.15 -11.09 30.43
CA VAL A 16 30.08 -12.05 30.07
C VAL A 16 29.73 -12.97 31.24
N GLY A 17 30.72 -13.43 32.00
CA GLY A 17 30.50 -14.22 33.22
C GLY A 17 29.76 -13.45 34.31
N ALA A 18 30.05 -12.16 34.48
CA ALA A 18 29.37 -11.30 35.45
C ALA A 18 27.91 -11.02 35.04
N VAL A 19 27.63 -10.81 33.75
CA VAL A 19 26.26 -10.58 33.26
C VAL A 19 25.38 -11.84 33.40
N GLY A 20 25.96 -13.04 33.19
CA GLY A 20 25.26 -14.30 33.39
C GLY A 20 24.84 -14.58 34.84
N LEU A 21 25.50 -13.93 35.82
CA LEU A 21 25.23 -14.07 37.25
C LEU A 21 24.18 -13.09 37.78
N VAL A 22 23.82 -12.05 37.02
CA VAL A 22 22.91 -10.97 37.44
C VAL A 22 21.48 -11.14 36.88
N VAL A 23 21.20 -12.16 36.06
CA VAL A 23 19.83 -12.43 35.60
C VAL A 23 19.00 -13.06 36.73
N PRO A 24 17.95 -12.40 37.26
CA PRO A 24 17.13 -12.98 38.30
C PRO A 24 16.24 -14.08 37.70
N LYS A 25 16.23 -15.25 38.35
CA LYS A 25 15.25 -16.34 38.11
C LYS A 25 13.82 -15.80 38.30
N MET A 26 13.16 -15.40 37.22
CA MET A 26 11.72 -15.13 37.24
C MET A 26 10.96 -16.45 37.33
N ARG A 27 10.37 -16.65 38.52
CA ARG A 27 9.40 -17.70 38.86
C ARG A 27 8.27 -17.76 37.82
N ARG A 28 7.94 -18.98 37.36
CA ARG A 28 6.66 -19.31 36.74
C ARG A 28 5.53 -18.89 37.68
N ARG A 29 4.61 -18.05 37.19
CA ARG A 29 3.31 -17.81 37.84
C ARG A 29 2.39 -18.94 37.42
N ASP A 30 1.89 -19.69 38.39
CA ASP A 30 0.81 -20.66 38.20
C ASP A 30 -0.48 -19.93 37.79
N LEU A 31 -1.12 -20.43 36.74
CA LEU A 31 -2.46 -20.02 36.33
C LEU A 31 -3.50 -20.67 37.26
N PRO A 32 -4.60 -19.97 37.63
CA PRO A 32 -5.66 -20.58 38.42
C PRO A 32 -6.47 -21.59 37.58
N PRO A 33 -7.03 -22.65 38.21
CA PRO A 33 -7.80 -23.69 37.52
C PRO A 33 -9.18 -23.19 37.07
N PRO A 34 -9.79 -23.82 36.05
CA PRO A 34 -11.14 -23.47 35.61
C PRO A 34 -12.19 -23.97 36.62
N PRO A 35 -13.32 -23.26 36.81
CA PRO A 35 -14.38 -23.74 37.68
C PRO A 35 -15.19 -24.84 37.00
N THR A 36 -15.26 -26.01 37.65
CA THR A 36 -16.21 -27.08 37.39
C THR A 36 -17.58 -26.82 38.04
N SER A 37 -18.62 -27.30 37.36
CA SER A 37 -20.04 -27.25 37.71
C SER A 37 -20.41 -27.66 39.13
N GLY A 38 -21.49 -27.04 39.64
CA GLY A 38 -22.38 -27.66 40.63
C GLY A 38 -23.19 -26.64 41.43
N SER A 39 -24.50 -26.54 41.17
CA SER A 39 -25.54 -26.82 42.16
C SER A 39 -26.93 -26.39 41.67
N THR A 40 -27.81 -27.38 41.62
CA THR A 40 -29.26 -27.39 41.83
C THR A 40 -29.80 -26.37 42.84
N THR A 41 -30.96 -25.77 42.50
CA THR A 41 -32.10 -25.34 43.33
C THR A 41 -33.08 -24.59 42.41
N THR A 42 -34.41 -24.58 42.47
CA THR A 42 -35.50 -25.28 43.17
C THR A 42 -36.75 -24.86 42.39
N LEU A 43 -37.71 -25.75 42.21
CA LEU A 43 -39.00 -25.48 41.57
C LEU A 43 -39.82 -24.48 42.41
N GLU A 44 -40.34 -23.42 41.78
CA GLU A 44 -41.45 -22.63 42.31
C GLU A 44 -42.53 -22.45 41.23
N ARG A 45 -43.76 -22.84 41.58
CA ARG A 45 -45.05 -22.64 40.89
C ARG A 45 -45.84 -21.68 41.78
N PRO A 46 -46.54 -20.63 41.28
CA PRO A 46 -48.00 -20.70 40.97
C PRO A 46 -48.52 -19.54 40.05
N PRO A 47 -49.85 -19.25 39.88
CA PRO A 47 -51.10 -20.03 40.02
C PRO A 47 -52.04 -19.99 38.77
N ALA A 48 -53.20 -20.63 38.99
CA ALA A 48 -54.42 -20.86 38.21
C ALA A 48 -55.01 -19.79 37.28
N VAL A 49 -55.71 -20.34 36.27
CA VAL A 49 -56.60 -19.76 35.26
C VAL A 49 -57.97 -19.37 35.85
N PRO A 50 -58.61 -18.27 35.41
CA PRO A 50 -60.05 -18.08 35.53
C PRO A 50 -60.79 -18.47 34.24
N THR A 51 -61.86 -19.26 34.43
CA THR A 51 -62.89 -19.67 33.46
C THR A 51 -63.94 -18.58 33.19
N VAL A 52 -64.39 -18.44 31.94
CA VAL A 52 -65.70 -17.86 31.53
C VAL A 52 -66.22 -18.63 30.29
N PRO A 53 -67.52 -18.58 29.91
CA PRO A 53 -68.43 -19.72 29.70
C PRO A 53 -68.62 -20.09 28.21
N PRO A 54 -69.41 -21.13 27.87
CA PRO A 54 -69.61 -21.54 26.48
C PRO A 54 -70.64 -20.63 25.78
N VAL A 55 -70.37 -20.28 24.52
CA VAL A 55 -71.35 -19.72 23.60
C VAL A 55 -71.31 -20.54 22.32
N ASP A 56 -72.49 -20.94 21.88
CA ASP A 56 -72.81 -21.85 20.79
C ASP A 56 -72.33 -21.40 19.40
N GLU A 57 -72.12 -22.44 18.59
CA GLU A 57 -72.13 -22.54 17.13
C GLU A 57 -72.33 -21.25 16.29
N GLU A 58 -71.33 -20.95 15.48
CA GLU A 58 -71.53 -20.69 14.05
C GLU A 58 -70.23 -21.06 13.32
N ILE A 59 -70.30 -22.02 12.40
CA ILE A 59 -69.19 -22.47 11.55
C ILE A 59 -69.13 -21.55 10.32
N PRO A 60 -68.10 -20.71 10.13
CA PRO A 60 -67.80 -20.13 8.83
C PRO A 60 -67.04 -21.16 7.97
N PRO A 61 -67.23 -21.14 6.64
CA PRO A 61 -66.73 -22.19 5.76
C PRO A 61 -65.20 -22.26 5.75
N LEU A 62 -64.69 -23.50 5.60
CA LEU A 62 -63.29 -23.81 5.30
C LEU A 62 -62.75 -22.90 4.19
N ILE A 63 -61.84 -21.99 4.56
CA ILE A 63 -60.95 -21.36 3.60
C ILE A 63 -59.88 -22.41 3.28
N VAL A 64 -59.94 -22.95 2.08
CA VAL A 64 -58.85 -23.74 1.50
C VAL A 64 -57.60 -22.85 1.51
N PRO A 65 -56.49 -23.24 2.15
CA PRO A 65 -55.26 -22.47 2.03
C PRO A 65 -54.79 -22.57 0.59
N THR A 66 -54.94 -21.47 -0.15
CA THR A 66 -54.20 -21.24 -1.40
C THR A 66 -52.70 -21.40 -1.10
N PRO A 67 -51.95 -22.14 -1.94
CA PRO A 67 -50.52 -22.27 -1.73
C PRO A 67 -49.91 -20.88 -1.79
N VAL A 68 -49.16 -20.52 -0.74
CA VAL A 68 -48.29 -19.35 -0.77
C VAL A 68 -47.22 -19.67 -1.80
N THR A 69 -47.40 -19.15 -3.01
CA THR A 69 -46.34 -19.12 -4.01
C THR A 69 -45.21 -18.30 -3.41
N GLU A 70 -44.17 -19.00 -2.98
CA GLU A 70 -42.90 -18.41 -2.59
C GLU A 70 -42.40 -17.62 -3.79
N ALA A 71 -42.49 -16.29 -3.71
CA ALA A 71 -41.96 -15.41 -4.73
C ALA A 71 -40.45 -15.72 -4.83
N PRO A 72 -39.91 -16.00 -6.03
CA PRO A 72 -38.50 -16.26 -6.17
C PRO A 72 -37.73 -15.04 -5.67
N VAL A 73 -36.83 -15.26 -4.71
CA VAL A 73 -35.80 -14.30 -4.35
C VAL A 73 -35.00 -14.07 -5.63
N VAL A 74 -35.23 -12.93 -6.27
CA VAL A 74 -34.41 -12.47 -7.38
C VAL A 74 -33.03 -12.22 -6.80
N VAL A 75 -32.13 -13.17 -6.98
CA VAL A 75 -30.69 -12.94 -6.80
C VAL A 75 -30.33 -11.93 -7.88
N GLU A 76 -30.18 -10.66 -7.51
CA GLU A 76 -29.59 -9.66 -8.40
C GLU A 76 -28.21 -10.19 -8.81
N GLU A 77 -28.04 -10.49 -10.10
CA GLU A 77 -26.72 -10.81 -10.64
C GLU A 77 -25.80 -9.63 -10.34
N PRO A 78 -24.59 -9.86 -9.80
CA PRO A 78 -23.67 -8.78 -9.49
C PRO A 78 -23.37 -8.00 -10.76
N VAL A 79 -23.74 -6.71 -10.76
CA VAL A 79 -23.47 -5.82 -11.89
C VAL A 79 -21.96 -5.65 -12.00
N VAL A 80 -21.37 -6.27 -13.03
CA VAL A 80 -19.94 -6.11 -13.34
C VAL A 80 -19.70 -4.66 -13.75
N GLU A 81 -18.94 -3.94 -12.93
CA GLU A 81 -18.55 -2.57 -13.22
C GLU A 81 -17.53 -2.54 -14.36
N ARG A 82 -17.69 -1.58 -15.29
CA ARG A 82 -16.67 -1.27 -16.30
C ARG A 82 -15.92 -0.02 -15.85
N PRO A 83 -14.67 -0.15 -15.38
CA PRO A 83 -13.91 0.99 -14.90
C PRO A 83 -13.59 1.98 -16.01
N GLU A 84 -13.43 3.26 -15.67
CA GLU A 84 -12.97 4.25 -16.64
C GLU A 84 -11.49 4.04 -17.02
N PRO A 85 -11.11 4.33 -18.28
CA PRO A 85 -9.71 4.26 -18.73
C PRO A 85 -8.76 5.17 -17.94
N SER A 86 -7.50 4.77 -17.88
CA SER A 86 -6.42 5.46 -17.15
C SER A 86 -6.15 6.89 -17.64
N ALA A 87 -6.36 7.17 -18.92
CA ALA A 87 -6.14 8.50 -19.53
C ALA A 87 -6.94 9.61 -18.84
N GLY A 88 -8.19 9.35 -18.43
CA GLY A 88 -9.03 10.32 -17.71
C GLY A 88 -8.59 10.57 -16.26
N ARG A 89 -7.84 9.64 -15.67
CA ARG A 89 -7.38 9.69 -14.28
C ARG A 89 -6.26 10.72 -14.08
N LEU A 90 -5.42 10.93 -15.10
CA LEU A 90 -4.34 11.93 -15.09
C LEU A 90 -4.86 13.37 -14.99
N VAL A 91 -5.96 13.66 -15.66
CA VAL A 91 -6.63 14.98 -15.56
C VAL A 91 -7.15 15.19 -14.14
N ARG A 92 -7.76 14.15 -13.54
CA ARG A 92 -8.22 14.20 -12.15
C ARG A 92 -7.08 14.31 -11.14
N LEU A 93 -5.93 13.66 -11.41
CA LEU A 93 -4.71 13.78 -10.61
C LEU A 93 -4.26 15.24 -10.54
N ARG A 94 -4.09 15.90 -11.68
CA ARG A 94 -3.74 17.33 -11.73
C ARG A 94 -4.72 18.17 -10.93
N ALA A 95 -6.03 17.95 -11.12
CA ALA A 95 -7.07 18.70 -10.41
C ALA A 95 -7.12 18.43 -8.89
N ARG A 96 -6.70 17.25 -8.42
CA ARG A 96 -6.65 16.91 -6.98
C ARG A 96 -5.38 17.43 -6.33
N LEU A 97 -4.23 17.24 -6.97
CA LEU A 97 -2.97 17.77 -6.45
C LEU A 97 -2.97 19.31 -6.48
N ALA A 98 -3.53 19.95 -7.52
CA ALA A 98 -3.67 21.42 -7.55
C ALA A 98 -4.58 21.96 -6.44
N ARG A 99 -5.65 21.23 -6.06
CA ARG A 99 -6.50 21.58 -4.92
C ARG A 99 -5.79 21.40 -3.58
N SER A 100 -4.84 20.48 -3.52
CA SER A 100 -3.89 20.40 -2.41
C SER A 100 -2.82 21.47 -2.62
N GLN A 101 -3.16 22.74 -2.39
CA GLN A 101 -2.13 23.77 -2.22
C GLN A 101 -1.23 23.35 -1.06
N SER A 102 -0.09 22.77 -1.39
CA SER A 102 0.81 22.22 -0.39
C SER A 102 1.30 23.37 0.51
N ALA A 103 1.48 23.09 1.80
CA ALA A 103 2.09 24.06 2.71
C ALA A 103 3.47 24.52 2.19
N LEU A 104 4.16 23.61 1.49
CA LEU A 104 5.42 23.89 0.81
C LEU A 104 5.26 24.91 -0.32
N GLY A 105 4.26 24.80 -1.19
CA GLY A 105 4.05 25.75 -2.29
C GLY A 105 3.77 27.17 -1.79
N ARG A 106 2.98 27.30 -0.71
CA ARG A 106 2.75 28.61 -0.07
C ARG A 106 4.00 29.18 0.59
N GLY A 107 4.77 28.34 1.30
CA GLY A 107 6.03 28.74 1.93
C GLY A 107 7.04 29.21 0.90
N LEU A 108 7.28 28.39 -0.12
CA LEU A 108 8.21 28.71 -1.20
C LEU A 108 7.78 29.97 -1.97
N LEU A 109 6.50 30.13 -2.29
CA LEU A 109 6.04 31.33 -2.99
C LEU A 109 6.29 32.61 -2.17
N SER A 110 6.12 32.56 -0.86
CA SER A 110 6.39 33.69 0.04
C SER A 110 7.86 34.12 -0.01
N VAL A 111 8.79 33.17 0.00
CA VAL A 111 10.23 33.44 -0.06
C VAL A 111 10.65 33.90 -1.45
N LEU A 112 10.20 33.18 -2.48
CA LEU A 112 10.52 33.48 -3.88
C LEU A 112 9.95 34.80 -4.37
N SER A 113 8.96 35.37 -3.67
CA SER A 113 8.35 36.66 -4.00
C SER A 113 9.18 37.89 -3.60
N ARG A 114 10.31 37.70 -2.91
CA ARG A 114 11.19 38.79 -2.48
C ARG A 114 12.01 39.31 -3.67
N ASP A 115 12.23 40.63 -3.75
CA ASP A 115 12.92 41.28 -4.88
C ASP A 115 14.38 40.80 -5.05
N HIS A 116 15.05 40.45 -3.94
CA HIS A 116 16.41 39.93 -3.93
C HIS A 116 16.47 38.79 -2.92
N LEU A 117 16.99 37.64 -3.36
CA LEU A 117 17.19 36.48 -2.50
C LEU A 117 18.57 36.56 -1.83
N GLU A 118 18.57 36.81 -0.53
CA GLU A 118 19.73 36.79 0.36
C GLU A 118 19.98 35.37 0.91
N GLU A 119 21.09 35.16 1.64
CA GLU A 119 21.45 33.83 2.15
C GLU A 119 20.36 33.22 3.05
N GLU A 120 19.71 34.05 3.87
CA GLU A 120 18.60 33.65 4.75
C GLU A 120 17.38 33.14 3.96
N ASP A 121 17.10 33.73 2.79
CA ASP A 121 15.99 33.27 1.92
C ASP A 121 16.25 31.85 1.40
N TRP A 122 17.50 31.56 1.08
CA TRP A 122 17.86 30.24 0.61
C TRP A 122 17.84 29.18 1.70
N GLU A 123 18.21 29.55 2.93
CA GLU A 123 18.05 28.70 4.10
C GLU A 123 16.56 28.37 4.34
N GLU A 124 15.65 29.35 4.17
CA GLU A 124 14.21 29.15 4.30
C GLU A 124 13.65 28.20 3.21
N ILE A 125 14.18 28.28 1.98
CA ILE A 125 13.85 27.35 0.89
C ILE A 125 14.34 25.93 1.22
N GLU A 126 15.56 25.80 1.72
CA GLU A 126 16.13 24.51 2.15
C GLU A 126 15.30 23.88 3.28
N GLU A 127 14.98 24.64 4.33
CA GLU A 127 14.14 24.18 5.44
C GLU A 127 12.75 23.74 4.96
N SER A 128 12.16 24.49 4.04
CA SER A 128 10.85 24.16 3.44
C SER A 128 10.89 22.82 2.70
N LEU A 129 11.91 22.58 1.88
CA LEU A 129 12.09 21.33 1.13
C LEU A 129 12.35 20.14 2.07
N ILE A 130 13.17 20.32 3.11
CA ILE A 130 13.42 19.30 4.12
C ILE A 130 12.13 18.94 4.87
N THR A 131 11.36 19.95 5.30
CA THR A 131 10.07 19.76 6.00
C THR A 131 9.06 18.97 5.15
N ALA A 132 9.12 19.12 3.83
CA ALA A 132 8.30 18.33 2.92
C ALA A 132 8.82 16.91 2.64
N ASP A 133 9.82 16.42 3.39
CA ASP A 133 10.45 15.11 3.25
C ASP A 133 11.23 14.90 1.93
N VAL A 134 11.72 15.97 1.26
CA VAL A 134 12.65 15.83 0.11
C VAL A 134 13.96 15.14 0.51
N GLY A 135 14.39 15.35 1.75
CA GLY A 135 15.61 14.79 2.32
C GLY A 135 16.81 15.72 2.19
N ILE A 136 17.66 15.75 3.22
CA ILE A 136 18.75 16.74 3.39
C ILE A 136 19.68 16.77 2.18
N GLU A 137 20.23 15.62 1.79
CA GLU A 137 21.20 15.55 0.69
C GLU A 137 20.60 15.97 -0.67
N ALA A 138 19.34 15.61 -0.92
CA ALA A 138 18.66 16.00 -2.14
C ALA A 138 18.39 17.50 -2.16
N THR A 139 17.87 18.04 -1.04
CA THR A 139 17.61 19.47 -0.89
C THR A 139 18.87 20.31 -1.11
N GLN A 140 19.99 19.95 -0.48
CA GLN A 140 21.25 20.70 -0.63
C GLN A 140 21.67 20.80 -2.10
N VAL A 141 21.66 19.68 -2.81
CA VAL A 141 22.00 19.65 -4.24
C VAL A 141 21.03 20.49 -5.09
N ILE A 142 19.73 20.41 -4.80
CA ILE A 142 18.70 21.17 -5.53
C ILE A 142 18.88 22.67 -5.30
N VAL A 143 19.06 23.09 -4.05
CA VAL A 143 19.19 24.51 -3.67
C VAL A 143 20.49 25.10 -4.21
N GLU A 144 21.62 24.39 -4.13
CA GLU A 144 22.89 24.84 -4.70
C GLU A 144 22.81 25.06 -6.22
N ARG A 145 22.20 24.12 -6.95
CA ARG A 145 21.99 24.26 -8.40
C ARG A 145 21.06 25.41 -8.73
N LEU A 146 19.99 25.58 -7.97
CA LEU A 146 19.06 26.70 -8.15
C LEU A 146 19.75 28.04 -7.89
N LYS A 147 20.51 28.18 -6.79
CA LYS A 147 21.33 29.36 -6.47
C LYS A 147 22.26 29.72 -7.64
N GLU A 148 22.98 28.73 -8.16
CA GLU A 148 23.91 28.92 -9.28
C GLU A 148 23.17 29.37 -10.55
N ARG A 149 22.07 28.70 -10.89
CA ARG A 149 21.28 28.99 -12.09
C ARG A 149 20.65 30.38 -12.05
N VAL A 150 20.09 30.78 -10.91
CA VAL A 150 19.55 32.13 -10.69
C VAL A 150 20.64 33.19 -10.88
N ARG A 151 21.83 32.96 -10.30
CA ARG A 151 22.99 33.87 -10.44
C ARG A 151 23.48 34.00 -11.88
N VAL A 152 23.60 32.88 -12.60
CA VAL A 152 24.13 32.85 -13.98
C VAL A 152 23.16 33.46 -14.98
N LEU A 153 21.87 33.15 -14.86
CA LEU A 153 20.84 33.68 -15.76
C LEU A 153 20.42 35.11 -15.42
N GLY A 154 20.79 35.62 -14.25
CA GLY A 154 20.39 36.95 -13.77
C GLY A 154 18.88 37.06 -13.62
N THR A 155 18.25 35.96 -13.18
CA THR A 155 16.79 35.81 -13.06
C THR A 155 16.22 36.85 -12.11
N LYS A 156 15.15 37.54 -12.50
CA LYS A 156 14.59 38.67 -11.72
C LYS A 156 13.15 38.46 -11.28
N THR A 157 12.43 37.51 -11.87
CA THR A 157 11.01 37.34 -11.57
C THR A 157 10.77 36.08 -10.75
N VAL A 158 9.81 36.19 -9.83
CA VAL A 158 9.30 35.10 -9.00
C VAL A 158 8.92 33.87 -9.84
N THR A 159 8.23 34.12 -10.96
CA THR A 159 7.76 33.08 -11.88
C THR A 159 8.92 32.32 -12.51
N GLU A 160 9.99 33.01 -12.93
CA GLU A 160 11.17 32.37 -13.50
C GLU A 160 11.95 31.55 -12.46
N VAL A 161 12.14 32.06 -11.23
CA VAL A 161 12.83 31.30 -10.17
C VAL A 161 12.01 30.07 -9.77
N ARG A 162 10.68 30.21 -9.69
CA ARG A 162 9.77 29.10 -9.45
C ARG A 162 9.87 28.03 -10.55
N GLU A 163 9.87 28.43 -11.81
CA GLU A 163 10.04 27.47 -12.92
C GLU A 163 11.40 26.77 -12.87
N GLN A 164 12.46 27.50 -12.51
CA GLN A 164 13.78 26.88 -12.30
C GLN A 164 13.76 25.88 -11.13
N LEU A 165 13.08 26.17 -10.02
CA LEU A 165 12.92 25.21 -8.93
C LEU A 165 12.13 23.98 -9.38
N VAL A 166 11.07 24.16 -10.17
CA VAL A 166 10.32 23.04 -10.77
C VAL A 166 11.24 22.20 -11.64
N ASP A 167 12.05 22.82 -12.50
CA ASP A 167 13.02 22.12 -13.35
C ASP A 167 14.02 21.30 -12.51
N GLU A 168 14.60 21.88 -11.46
CA GLU A 168 15.58 21.17 -10.61
C GLU A 168 14.94 20.01 -9.85
N LEU A 169 13.70 20.18 -9.35
CA LEU A 169 12.95 19.11 -8.69
C LEU A 169 12.55 17.99 -9.67
N VAL A 170 12.16 18.33 -10.91
CA VAL A 170 11.89 17.35 -11.96
C VAL A 170 13.17 16.61 -12.36
N ALA A 171 14.29 17.31 -12.48
CA ALA A 171 15.58 16.71 -12.78
C ALA A 171 16.02 15.74 -11.66
N ALA A 172 15.76 16.09 -10.39
CA ALA A 172 16.02 15.20 -9.26
C ALA A 172 15.16 13.92 -9.28
N LEU A 173 14.03 13.95 -10.01
CA LEU A 173 13.19 12.78 -10.26
C LEU A 173 13.59 12.02 -11.53
N GLU A 174 14.67 12.34 -12.23
CA GLU A 174 15.15 11.57 -13.40
C GLU A 174 14.01 11.24 -14.38
N PRO A 175 13.51 12.22 -15.14
CA PRO A 175 12.29 12.07 -15.94
C PRO A 175 12.42 10.99 -17.02
N ASP A 176 13.65 10.65 -17.43
CA ASP A 176 13.94 9.65 -18.46
C ASP A 176 13.86 8.20 -17.95
N LEU A 177 13.70 7.97 -16.64
CA LEU A 177 13.50 6.61 -16.11
C LEU A 177 12.20 6.00 -16.65
N ASP A 178 12.28 4.73 -17.04
CA ASP A 178 11.11 3.96 -17.48
C ASP A 178 10.14 3.72 -16.31
N ARG A 179 8.97 4.34 -16.43
CA ARG A 179 7.86 4.25 -15.46
C ARG A 179 6.71 3.38 -15.97
N SER A 180 6.86 2.73 -17.12
CA SER A 180 5.84 1.84 -17.66
C SER A 180 5.62 0.62 -16.75
N LEU A 181 4.38 0.15 -16.68
CA LEU A 181 4.07 -1.11 -16.00
C LEU A 181 4.24 -2.25 -16.99
N ARG A 182 5.00 -3.28 -16.59
CA ARG A 182 5.16 -4.51 -17.39
C ARG A 182 3.98 -5.45 -17.13
N THR A 183 2.83 -5.10 -17.70
CA THR A 183 1.54 -5.81 -17.49
C THR A 183 0.99 -6.49 -18.75
N ALA A 184 1.63 -6.29 -19.91
CA ALA A 184 1.19 -6.92 -21.15
C ALA A 184 1.66 -8.38 -21.23
N PRO A 185 0.83 -9.32 -21.72
CA PRO A 185 1.22 -10.71 -21.88
C PRO A 185 2.32 -10.83 -22.94
N HIS A 186 3.20 -11.81 -22.78
CA HIS A 186 4.29 -12.07 -23.71
C HIS A 186 4.69 -13.55 -23.64
N ASP A 187 5.38 -14.04 -24.68
CA ASP A 187 5.87 -15.42 -24.75
C ASP A 187 4.80 -16.50 -24.47
N GLY A 188 3.53 -16.20 -24.80
CA GLY A 188 2.40 -17.10 -24.57
C GLY A 188 1.95 -17.25 -23.11
N ARG A 189 2.35 -16.34 -22.21
CA ARG A 189 1.95 -16.30 -20.79
C ARG A 189 1.46 -14.90 -20.38
N PRO A 190 0.64 -14.80 -19.32
CA PRO A 190 0.32 -13.51 -18.71
C PRO A 190 1.57 -12.84 -18.14
N ALA A 191 1.54 -11.51 -18.07
CA ALA A 191 2.46 -10.77 -17.21
C ALA A 191 2.18 -11.08 -15.74
N VAL A 192 3.22 -11.30 -14.96
CA VAL A 192 3.11 -11.60 -13.53
C VAL A 192 3.58 -10.42 -12.70
N VAL A 193 2.67 -9.85 -11.91
CA VAL A 193 2.91 -8.67 -11.08
C VAL A 193 2.78 -9.03 -9.60
N LEU A 194 3.87 -8.88 -8.87
CA LEU A 194 3.94 -9.09 -7.43
C LEU A 194 3.77 -7.76 -6.68
N VAL A 195 2.77 -7.66 -5.79
CA VAL A 195 2.53 -6.46 -4.98
C VAL A 195 3.03 -6.72 -3.56
N VAL A 196 4.11 -6.03 -3.18
CA VAL A 196 4.80 -6.20 -1.90
C VAL A 196 4.83 -4.89 -1.09
N GLY A 197 5.30 -4.98 0.16
CA GLY A 197 5.46 -3.81 1.03
C GLY A 197 4.94 -3.98 2.44
N VAL A 198 5.00 -2.89 3.20
CA VAL A 198 4.79 -2.91 4.65
C VAL A 198 3.31 -2.97 5.01
N ASN A 199 3.01 -3.42 6.24
CA ASN A 199 1.64 -3.40 6.75
C ASN A 199 1.09 -1.98 6.81
N GLY A 200 -0.20 -1.82 6.48
CA GLY A 200 -0.88 -0.52 6.55
C GLY A 200 -0.56 0.43 5.37
N ALA A 201 0.37 0.08 4.48
CA ALA A 201 0.68 0.87 3.28
C ALA A 201 -0.36 0.75 2.16
N GLY A 202 -1.41 -0.06 2.32
CA GLY A 202 -2.47 -0.17 1.33
C GLY A 202 -2.19 -1.13 0.17
N LYS A 203 -1.37 -2.18 0.37
CA LYS A 203 -1.07 -3.22 -0.64
C LYS A 203 -2.31 -3.82 -1.30
N THR A 204 -3.17 -4.44 -0.51
CA THR A 204 -4.40 -5.11 -0.96
C THR A 204 -5.31 -4.15 -1.74
N THR A 205 -5.49 -2.93 -1.23
CA THR A 205 -6.24 -1.86 -1.91
C THR A 205 -5.57 -1.47 -3.23
N THR A 206 -4.25 -1.32 -3.24
CA THR A 206 -3.48 -0.94 -4.44
C THR A 206 -3.54 -2.04 -5.48
N CYS A 207 -3.41 -3.31 -5.09
CA CYS A 207 -3.55 -4.47 -5.96
C CYS A 207 -4.92 -4.47 -6.67
N GLY A 208 -6.01 -4.28 -5.91
CA GLY A 208 -7.36 -4.15 -6.47
C GLY A 208 -7.52 -2.96 -7.43
N LYS A 209 -6.98 -1.78 -7.06
CA LYS A 209 -6.99 -0.59 -7.91
C LYS A 209 -6.20 -0.77 -9.21
N ILE A 210 -5.05 -1.45 -9.18
CA ILE A 210 -4.26 -1.77 -10.38
C ILE A 210 -5.08 -2.68 -11.29
N GLY A 211 -5.68 -3.75 -10.77
CA GLY A 211 -6.49 -4.64 -11.60
C GLY A 211 -7.69 -3.91 -12.22
N ARG A 212 -8.32 -2.99 -11.47
CA ARG A 212 -9.38 -2.12 -11.98
C ARG A 212 -8.89 -1.20 -13.12
N VAL A 213 -7.70 -0.61 -13.00
CA VAL A 213 -7.08 0.21 -14.07
C VAL A 213 -6.87 -0.64 -15.32
N LEU A 214 -6.26 -1.82 -15.19
CA LEU A 214 -5.95 -2.69 -16.32
C LEU A 214 -7.21 -3.16 -17.06
N ILE A 215 -8.28 -3.47 -16.33
CA ILE A 215 -9.59 -3.83 -16.91
C ILE A 215 -10.26 -2.62 -17.57
N GLY A 216 -10.17 -1.44 -16.97
CA GLY A 216 -10.66 -0.20 -17.57
C GLY A 216 -9.95 0.16 -18.88
N ASP A 217 -8.68 -0.24 -19.01
CA ASP A 217 -7.88 -0.08 -20.22
C ASP A 217 -8.10 -1.22 -21.24
N GLY A 218 -9.02 -2.15 -20.96
CA GLY A 218 -9.45 -3.22 -21.86
C GLY A 218 -8.70 -4.54 -21.71
N GLY A 219 -7.79 -4.65 -20.73
CA GLY A 219 -7.09 -5.89 -20.40
C GLY A 219 -7.91 -6.84 -19.53
N SER A 220 -7.40 -8.06 -19.37
CA SER A 220 -7.95 -9.10 -18.52
C SER A 220 -7.01 -9.43 -17.35
N VAL A 221 -7.58 -9.59 -16.16
CA VAL A 221 -6.81 -9.74 -14.91
C VAL A 221 -7.29 -10.96 -14.15
N LEU A 222 -6.32 -11.67 -13.55
CA LEU A 222 -6.57 -12.65 -12.50
C LEU A 222 -5.85 -12.22 -11.22
N PHE A 223 -6.52 -12.31 -10.08
CA PHE A 223 -5.94 -12.01 -8.78
C PHE A 223 -5.45 -13.26 -8.05
N GLY A 224 -4.29 -13.19 -7.42
CA GLY A 224 -3.77 -14.20 -6.49
C GLY A 224 -3.75 -13.64 -5.07
N ALA A 225 -4.58 -14.19 -4.18
CA ALA A 225 -4.69 -13.79 -2.78
C ALA A 225 -3.64 -14.48 -1.90
N ALA A 226 -2.36 -14.11 -2.06
CA ALA A 226 -1.24 -14.72 -1.34
C ALA A 226 -0.98 -14.12 0.06
N ASP A 227 -1.70 -13.08 0.52
CA ASP A 227 -1.75 -12.69 1.94
C ASP A 227 -2.61 -13.69 2.75
N THR A 228 -2.10 -14.91 2.91
CA THR A 228 -2.82 -16.02 3.55
C THR A 228 -2.95 -15.88 5.07
N PHE A 229 -2.17 -14.98 5.69
CA PHE A 229 -2.22 -14.71 7.13
C PHE A 229 -3.38 -13.81 7.56
N ARG A 230 -3.98 -13.09 6.61
CA ARG A 230 -5.09 -12.19 6.88
C ARG A 230 -6.29 -12.68 6.07
N ALA A 231 -7.19 -13.44 6.71
CA ALA A 231 -8.42 -13.91 6.05
C ALA A 231 -9.17 -12.77 5.34
N ALA A 232 -9.30 -11.62 6.01
CA ALA A 232 -9.93 -10.43 5.47
C ALA A 232 -9.22 -9.84 4.23
N ALA A 233 -7.92 -10.07 4.03
CA ALA A 233 -7.21 -9.60 2.83
C ALA A 233 -7.62 -10.42 1.60
N ALA A 234 -7.73 -11.74 1.73
CA ALA A 234 -8.22 -12.60 0.66
C ALA A 234 -9.68 -12.26 0.28
N ASP A 235 -10.55 -12.07 1.27
CA ASP A 235 -11.94 -11.66 1.03
C ASP A 235 -12.03 -10.25 0.39
N GLN A 236 -11.13 -9.34 0.78
CA GLN A 236 -11.04 -8.01 0.18
C GLN A 236 -10.64 -8.09 -1.30
N ILE A 237 -9.61 -8.86 -1.66
CA ILE A 237 -9.21 -9.06 -3.06
C ILE A 237 -10.31 -9.72 -3.87
N GLN A 238 -10.98 -10.74 -3.32
CA GLN A 238 -12.10 -11.38 -3.99
C GLN A 238 -13.22 -10.36 -4.29
N THR A 239 -13.56 -9.51 -3.32
CA THR A 239 -14.54 -8.43 -3.53
C THR A 239 -14.09 -7.45 -4.62
N TRP A 240 -12.80 -7.14 -4.70
CA TRP A 240 -12.25 -6.34 -5.80
C TRP A 240 -12.43 -7.02 -7.15
N GLY A 241 -12.13 -8.31 -7.24
CA GLY A 241 -12.27 -9.11 -8.46
C GLY A 241 -13.72 -9.23 -8.93
N GLU A 242 -14.64 -9.57 -8.03
CA GLU A 242 -16.07 -9.71 -8.33
C GLU A 242 -16.67 -8.43 -8.92
N ARG A 243 -16.30 -7.26 -8.39
CA ARG A 243 -16.78 -5.96 -8.89
C ARG A 243 -16.42 -5.69 -10.34
N VAL A 244 -15.32 -6.24 -10.83
CA VAL A 244 -14.79 -5.98 -12.19
C VAL A 244 -14.80 -7.24 -13.06
N GLY A 245 -15.41 -8.34 -12.59
CA GLY A 245 -15.50 -9.60 -13.33
C GLY A 245 -14.18 -10.37 -13.44
N ALA A 246 -13.21 -10.11 -12.56
CA ALA A 246 -11.92 -10.79 -12.54
C ALA A 246 -11.93 -12.00 -11.58
N GLU A 247 -11.36 -13.12 -12.04
CA GLU A 247 -11.20 -14.33 -11.23
C GLU A 247 -10.18 -14.09 -10.11
N THR A 248 -10.42 -14.69 -8.93
CA THR A 248 -9.48 -14.65 -7.79
C THR A 248 -9.14 -16.06 -7.34
N VAL A 249 -7.84 -16.38 -7.32
CA VAL A 249 -7.29 -17.62 -6.77
C VAL A 249 -6.90 -17.39 -5.31
N ARG A 250 -7.46 -18.23 -4.41
CA ARG A 250 -7.24 -18.16 -2.95
C ARG A 250 -6.96 -19.55 -2.38
N GLY A 251 -6.13 -19.61 -1.34
CA GLY A 251 -5.87 -20.82 -0.56
C GLY A 251 -6.63 -20.86 0.77
N PRO A 252 -6.43 -21.91 1.59
CA PRO A 252 -6.92 -21.94 2.96
C PRO A 252 -6.25 -20.86 3.81
N GLU A 253 -6.94 -20.36 4.83
CA GLU A 253 -6.37 -19.42 5.81
C GLU A 253 -5.14 -20.03 6.50
N GLY A 254 -4.05 -19.25 6.58
CA GLY A 254 -2.77 -19.73 7.09
C GLY A 254 -2.04 -20.73 6.17
N GLY A 255 -2.54 -20.96 4.96
CA GLY A 255 -1.89 -21.78 3.93
C GLY A 255 -0.60 -21.14 3.39
N ASP A 256 0.13 -21.89 2.57
CA ASP A 256 1.40 -21.44 1.98
C ASP A 256 1.18 -20.38 0.87
N PRO A 257 1.62 -19.12 1.05
CA PRO A 257 1.50 -18.06 0.04
C PRO A 257 2.07 -18.45 -1.32
N ALA A 258 3.19 -19.17 -1.33
CA ALA A 258 3.86 -19.58 -2.55
C ALA A 258 3.02 -20.56 -3.38
N SER A 259 2.23 -21.41 -2.72
CA SER A 259 1.31 -22.32 -3.40
C SER A 259 0.16 -21.55 -4.06
N VAL A 260 -0.43 -20.56 -3.36
CA VAL A 260 -1.50 -19.72 -3.93
C VAL A 260 -0.99 -18.91 -5.14
N ALA A 261 0.21 -18.34 -5.03
CA ALA A 261 0.84 -17.60 -6.12
C ALA A 261 1.15 -18.50 -7.34
N PHE A 262 1.62 -19.73 -7.12
CA PHE A 262 1.82 -20.72 -8.18
C PHE A 262 0.53 -21.04 -8.92
N ASP A 263 -0.52 -21.37 -8.16
CA ASP A 263 -1.82 -21.73 -8.72
C ASP A 263 -2.46 -20.56 -9.47
N ALA A 264 -2.28 -19.33 -8.99
CA ALA A 264 -2.74 -18.11 -9.67
C ALA A 264 -2.10 -17.96 -11.06
N VAL A 265 -0.78 -18.12 -11.17
CA VAL A 265 -0.07 -18.00 -12.46
C VAL A 265 -0.43 -19.16 -13.39
N LYS A 266 -0.49 -20.39 -12.87
CA LYS A 266 -0.94 -21.55 -13.63
C LYS A 266 -2.34 -21.32 -14.20
N ARG A 267 -3.28 -20.86 -13.35
CA ARG A 267 -4.65 -20.57 -13.76
C ARG A 267 -4.69 -19.44 -14.80
N GLY A 268 -3.90 -18.38 -14.64
CA GLY A 268 -3.81 -17.29 -15.60
C GLY A 268 -3.31 -17.74 -16.98
N ILE A 269 -2.37 -18.68 -17.02
CA ILE A 269 -1.93 -19.33 -18.28
C ILE A 269 -3.08 -20.14 -18.90
N GLU A 270 -3.79 -20.93 -18.11
CA GLU A 270 -4.90 -21.76 -18.59
C GLU A 270 -6.10 -20.96 -19.11
N THR A 271 -6.38 -19.81 -18.48
CA THR A 271 -7.49 -18.92 -18.88
C THR A 271 -7.09 -17.90 -19.95
N GLY A 272 -5.79 -17.73 -20.21
CA GLY A 272 -5.28 -16.80 -21.21
C GLY A 272 -5.53 -15.34 -20.87
N VAL A 273 -5.48 -14.98 -19.58
CA VAL A 273 -5.56 -13.57 -19.15
C VAL A 273 -4.29 -12.80 -19.52
N ASP A 274 -4.39 -11.48 -19.57
CA ASP A 274 -3.27 -10.59 -19.89
C ASP A 274 -2.31 -10.43 -18.69
N THR A 275 -2.85 -10.33 -17.48
CA THR A 275 -2.07 -10.08 -16.26
C THR A 275 -2.52 -10.91 -15.06
N VAL A 276 -1.58 -11.41 -14.27
CA VAL A 276 -1.80 -12.00 -12.94
C VAL A 276 -1.25 -11.06 -11.86
N LEU A 277 -2.10 -10.58 -10.97
CA LEU A 277 -1.76 -9.69 -9.86
C LEU A 277 -1.75 -10.45 -8.53
N ILE A 278 -0.61 -10.50 -7.85
CA ILE A 278 -0.43 -11.27 -6.61
C ILE A 278 -0.32 -10.32 -5.41
N ASP A 279 -1.29 -10.35 -4.50
CA ASP A 279 -1.25 -9.61 -3.22
C ASP A 279 -0.50 -10.44 -2.17
N THR A 280 0.55 -9.88 -1.55
CA THR A 280 1.36 -10.58 -0.55
C THR A 280 1.17 -10.04 0.87
N ALA A 281 1.59 -10.84 1.87
CA ALA A 281 1.70 -10.38 3.24
C ALA A 281 2.73 -9.23 3.39
N GLY A 282 2.64 -8.47 4.50
CA GLY A 282 3.56 -7.36 4.80
C GLY A 282 4.02 -7.23 6.26
N ARG A 283 3.94 -8.32 7.04
CA ARG A 283 4.24 -8.37 8.48
C ARG A 283 5.74 -8.23 8.77
N LEU A 284 6.24 -7.00 8.78
CA LEU A 284 7.67 -6.70 8.94
C LEU A 284 8.24 -6.95 10.35
N GLN A 285 7.41 -7.13 11.39
CA GLN A 285 7.88 -7.38 12.76
C GLN A 285 8.72 -8.66 12.90
N ASN A 286 8.63 -9.59 11.95
CA ASN A 286 9.53 -10.74 11.82
C ASN A 286 10.26 -10.66 10.46
N LYS A 287 11.20 -9.71 10.34
CA LYS A 287 11.89 -9.37 9.08
C LYS A 287 12.45 -10.60 8.34
N VAL A 288 13.08 -11.53 9.06
CA VAL A 288 13.70 -12.72 8.43
C VAL A 288 12.62 -13.62 7.82
N GLY A 289 11.58 -13.96 8.59
CA GLY A 289 10.52 -14.85 8.10
C GLY A 289 9.73 -14.27 6.92
N LEU A 290 9.43 -12.97 6.95
CA LEU A 290 8.74 -12.31 5.82
C LEU A 290 9.59 -12.34 4.55
N MET A 291 10.89 -12.06 4.65
CA MET A 291 11.77 -12.01 3.49
C MET A 291 11.99 -13.40 2.88
N ASP A 292 12.15 -14.44 3.72
CA ASP A 292 12.23 -15.82 3.26
C ASP A 292 10.95 -16.25 2.53
N GLU A 293 9.80 -15.83 3.04
CA GLU A 293 8.49 -16.09 2.43
C GLU A 293 8.33 -15.40 1.07
N LEU A 294 8.63 -14.09 0.99
CA LEU A 294 8.54 -13.34 -0.26
C LEU A 294 9.54 -13.88 -1.31
N GLY A 295 10.76 -14.19 -0.91
CA GLY A 295 11.75 -14.85 -1.77
C GLY A 295 11.32 -16.25 -2.19
N LYS A 296 10.58 -16.99 -1.35
CA LYS A 296 9.96 -18.28 -1.73
C LYS A 296 8.84 -18.09 -2.75
N VAL A 297 7.94 -17.13 -2.53
CA VAL A 297 6.83 -16.80 -3.47
C VAL A 297 7.40 -16.51 -4.85
N LYS A 298 8.37 -15.59 -4.95
CA LYS A 298 9.04 -15.25 -6.20
C LYS A 298 9.62 -16.48 -6.90
N ARG A 299 10.48 -17.25 -6.21
CA ARG A 299 11.11 -18.45 -6.80
C ARG A 299 10.12 -19.52 -7.27
N VAL A 300 8.98 -19.65 -6.59
CA VAL A 300 7.96 -20.63 -6.95
C VAL A 300 7.18 -20.16 -8.18
N VAL A 301 6.79 -18.89 -8.22
CA VAL A 301 6.18 -18.26 -9.39
C VAL A 301 7.10 -18.34 -10.61
N GLU A 302 8.40 -18.14 -10.42
CA GLU A 302 9.40 -18.17 -11.49
C GLU A 302 9.55 -19.51 -12.22
N LYS A 303 8.95 -20.58 -11.68
CA LYS A 303 8.85 -21.87 -12.38
C LYS A 303 7.95 -21.81 -13.63
N HIS A 304 7.08 -20.81 -13.72
CA HIS A 304 6.22 -20.57 -14.89
C HIS A 304 6.76 -19.50 -15.85
N GLY A 305 7.84 -18.82 -15.48
CA GLY A 305 8.38 -17.65 -16.19
C GLY A 305 8.75 -16.53 -15.23
N ALA A 306 9.58 -15.58 -15.66
CA ALA A 306 10.05 -14.49 -14.79
C ALA A 306 8.89 -13.68 -14.19
N VAL A 307 9.07 -13.17 -12.97
CA VAL A 307 8.18 -12.12 -12.44
C VAL A 307 8.48 -10.84 -13.21
N ASP A 308 7.46 -10.34 -13.91
CA ASP A 308 7.61 -9.24 -14.86
C ASP A 308 7.56 -7.89 -14.14
N GLU A 309 6.89 -7.78 -13.00
CA GLU A 309 6.90 -6.55 -12.21
C GLU A 309 6.80 -6.86 -10.72
N THR A 310 7.66 -6.25 -9.89
CA THR A 310 7.55 -6.27 -8.43
C THR A 310 7.30 -4.85 -7.96
N LEU A 311 6.07 -4.57 -7.55
CA LEU A 311 5.62 -3.26 -7.11
C LEU A 311 5.67 -3.15 -5.58
N LEU A 312 6.52 -2.27 -5.08
CA LEU A 312 6.60 -1.96 -3.66
C LEU A 312 5.64 -0.84 -3.30
N VAL A 313 4.64 -1.15 -2.48
CA VAL A 313 3.68 -0.17 -1.98
C VAL A 313 4.20 0.48 -0.71
N LEU A 314 4.34 1.81 -0.75
CA LEU A 314 4.77 2.63 0.38
C LEU A 314 3.72 3.69 0.72
N ASP A 315 3.65 4.03 1.99
CA ASP A 315 2.78 5.06 2.53
C ASP A 315 3.54 6.39 2.61
N ALA A 316 3.08 7.40 1.88
CA ALA A 316 3.72 8.72 1.85
C ALA A 316 3.74 9.41 3.23
N THR A 317 2.87 9.02 4.15
CA THR A 317 2.83 9.58 5.52
C THR A 317 3.94 9.05 6.42
N THR A 318 4.55 7.92 6.07
CA THR A 318 5.60 7.28 6.89
C THR A 318 6.94 8.00 6.82
N GLY A 319 7.12 8.93 5.88
CA GLY A 319 8.33 9.70 5.70
C GLY A 319 9.58 8.82 5.57
N GLN A 320 10.69 9.27 6.15
CA GLN A 320 11.98 8.57 6.09
C GLN A 320 11.97 7.16 6.72
N ASN A 321 11.04 6.85 7.62
CA ASN A 321 10.94 5.53 8.25
C ASN A 321 10.49 4.45 7.25
N GLY A 322 9.62 4.82 6.29
CA GLY A 322 9.18 3.91 5.23
C GLY A 322 10.33 3.49 4.30
N LEU A 323 11.30 4.39 4.08
CA LEU A 323 12.44 4.16 3.20
C LEU A 323 13.41 3.09 3.71
N GLU A 324 13.70 3.06 5.01
CA GLU A 324 14.59 2.04 5.56
C GLU A 324 14.00 0.65 5.41
N GLN A 325 12.67 0.55 5.55
CA GLN A 325 11.94 -0.70 5.36
C GLN A 325 11.94 -1.09 3.88
N ALA A 326 11.70 -0.14 2.98
CA ALA A 326 11.69 -0.32 1.53
C ALA A 326 12.99 -0.92 0.97
N ARG A 327 14.14 -0.50 1.51
CA ARG A 327 15.45 -1.02 1.10
C ARG A 327 15.56 -2.54 1.27
N VAL A 328 15.06 -3.06 2.39
CA VAL A 328 15.11 -4.50 2.68
C VAL A 328 14.26 -5.31 1.69
N PHE A 329 13.11 -4.79 1.25
CA PHE A 329 12.31 -5.46 0.21
C PHE A 329 13.03 -5.47 -1.14
N THR A 330 13.68 -4.36 -1.48
CA THR A 330 14.41 -4.21 -2.74
C THR A 330 15.50 -5.26 -2.89
N ASP A 331 16.23 -5.54 -1.82
CA ASP A 331 17.33 -6.52 -1.82
C ASP A 331 16.86 -7.98 -1.96
N VAL A 332 15.59 -8.29 -1.67
CA VAL A 332 15.09 -9.68 -1.56
C VAL A 332 14.22 -10.12 -2.73
N VAL A 333 13.40 -9.23 -3.30
CA VAL A 333 12.43 -9.59 -4.35
C VAL A 333 12.66 -8.89 -5.70
N ASP A 334 13.77 -8.17 -5.85
CA ASP A 334 14.09 -7.32 -7.01
C ASP A 334 12.92 -6.41 -7.35
N VAL A 335 12.71 -5.40 -6.52
CA VAL A 335 11.65 -4.40 -6.72
C VAL A 335 11.93 -3.61 -8.01
N THR A 336 10.92 -3.47 -8.86
CA THR A 336 11.06 -2.85 -10.20
C THR A 336 10.33 -1.51 -10.30
N GLY A 337 9.41 -1.24 -9.38
CA GLY A 337 8.68 0.01 -9.30
C GLY A 337 8.11 0.25 -7.90
N VAL A 338 7.90 1.52 -7.57
CA VAL A 338 7.24 1.93 -6.33
C VAL A 338 5.84 2.47 -6.62
N VAL A 339 4.90 2.13 -5.74
CA VAL A 339 3.57 2.76 -5.67
C VAL A 339 3.48 3.56 -4.38
N LEU A 340 3.29 4.87 -4.49
CA LEU A 340 3.14 5.75 -3.32
C LEU A 340 1.66 5.98 -3.04
N THR A 341 1.23 5.70 -1.82
CA THR A 341 -0.17 5.85 -1.39
C THR A 341 -0.33 7.00 -0.40
N LYS A 342 -1.58 7.41 -0.19
CA LYS A 342 -1.98 8.43 0.80
C LYS A 342 -1.32 9.81 0.59
N LEU A 343 -1.03 10.16 -0.66
CA LEU A 343 -0.47 11.47 -1.00
C LEU A 343 -1.47 12.62 -0.79
N ASP A 344 -2.76 12.32 -0.80
CA ASP A 344 -3.85 13.26 -0.53
C ASP A 344 -3.96 13.67 0.95
N GLY A 345 -3.44 12.85 1.86
CA GLY A 345 -3.49 13.08 3.30
C GLY A 345 -2.27 13.78 3.90
N THR A 346 -1.29 14.23 3.10
CA THR A 346 0.00 14.67 3.61
C THR A 346 0.59 15.89 2.91
N ALA A 347 1.26 16.74 3.69
CA ALA A 347 2.10 17.83 3.18
C ALA A 347 3.53 17.36 2.82
N LYS A 348 3.85 16.08 3.07
CA LYS A 348 5.17 15.46 2.87
C LYS A 348 5.35 14.91 1.45
N GLY A 349 4.98 15.71 0.45
CA GLY A 349 5.03 15.30 -0.96
C GLY A 349 6.46 15.14 -1.51
N GLY A 350 7.48 15.69 -0.84
CA GLY A 350 8.88 15.54 -1.24
C GLY A 350 9.44 14.12 -1.08
N ILE A 351 8.74 13.25 -0.34
CA ILE A 351 9.17 11.87 -0.08
C ILE A 351 9.46 11.06 -1.35
N VAL A 352 8.82 11.40 -2.48
CA VAL A 352 9.04 10.76 -3.79
C VAL A 352 10.51 10.87 -4.22
N ILE A 353 11.11 12.05 -4.06
CA ILE A 353 12.50 12.32 -4.45
C ILE A 353 13.44 11.48 -3.57
N ALA A 354 13.18 11.47 -2.26
CA ALA A 354 13.96 10.67 -1.32
C ALA A 354 13.88 9.17 -1.64
N VAL A 355 12.67 8.66 -1.94
CA VAL A 355 12.43 7.26 -2.29
C VAL A 355 13.20 6.85 -3.53
N GLN A 356 13.07 7.63 -4.61
CA GLN A 356 13.73 7.28 -5.86
C GLN A 356 15.26 7.33 -5.72
N ARG A 357 15.80 8.39 -5.10
CA ARG A 357 17.26 8.53 -4.92
C ARG A 357 17.86 7.45 -4.02
N LYS A 358 17.16 7.05 -2.96
CA LYS A 358 17.69 6.07 -1.99
C LYS A 358 17.54 4.63 -2.46
N LEU A 359 16.48 4.32 -3.21
CA LEU A 359 16.22 2.95 -3.71
C LEU A 359 16.75 2.71 -5.11
N GLY A 360 16.96 3.76 -5.92
CA GLY A 360 17.33 3.64 -7.32
C GLY A 360 16.22 3.05 -8.19
N ILE A 361 14.96 3.15 -7.75
CA ILE A 361 13.80 2.53 -8.38
C ILE A 361 12.74 3.61 -8.68
N PRO A 362 12.16 3.63 -9.90
CA PRO A 362 11.18 4.64 -10.27
C PRO A 362 9.88 4.48 -9.49
N VAL A 363 9.30 5.62 -9.08
CA VAL A 363 7.89 5.67 -8.67
C VAL A 363 7.05 5.61 -9.95
N LYS A 364 6.22 4.59 -10.08
CA LYS A 364 5.39 4.34 -11.28
C LYS A 364 3.95 4.76 -11.12
N LEU A 365 3.43 4.68 -9.88
CA LEU A 365 2.02 4.95 -9.58
C LEU A 365 1.87 5.76 -8.28
N VAL A 366 0.80 6.54 -8.21
CA VAL A 366 0.41 7.33 -7.04
C VAL A 366 -1.06 7.13 -6.69
N GLY A 367 -1.33 6.87 -5.41
CA GLY A 367 -2.64 6.78 -4.81
C GLY A 367 -3.06 8.13 -4.22
N LEU A 368 -4.28 8.57 -4.56
CA LEU A 368 -4.76 9.96 -4.37
C LEU A 368 -6.05 10.05 -3.54
N GLY A 369 -6.32 9.00 -2.77
CA GLY A 369 -7.53 8.88 -1.98
C GLY A 369 -8.01 7.45 -1.83
N GLU A 370 -9.14 7.31 -1.16
CA GLU A 370 -9.75 6.03 -0.80
C GLU A 370 -10.65 5.47 -1.91
N GLY A 371 -11.08 6.29 -2.87
CA GLY A 371 -11.97 5.88 -3.94
C GLY A 371 -11.36 4.81 -4.85
N PRO A 372 -12.18 3.96 -5.49
CA PRO A 372 -11.69 2.83 -6.28
C PRO A 372 -10.90 3.23 -7.52
N ASP A 373 -11.13 4.44 -8.02
CA ASP A 373 -10.42 5.00 -9.17
C ASP A 373 -9.31 6.00 -8.78
N ASP A 374 -8.99 6.11 -7.49
CA ASP A 374 -7.97 7.01 -6.94
C ASP A 374 -6.57 6.40 -7.00
N LEU A 375 -6.15 6.02 -8.21
CA LEU A 375 -4.81 5.56 -8.58
C LEU A 375 -4.46 6.13 -9.96
N ALA A 376 -3.28 6.71 -10.11
CA ALA A 376 -2.83 7.30 -11.36
C ALA A 376 -1.36 6.99 -11.66
N PRO A 377 -0.96 6.98 -12.95
CA PRO A 377 0.45 7.01 -13.35
C PRO A 377 1.19 8.19 -12.71
N PHE A 378 2.45 7.96 -12.34
CA PHE A 378 3.32 9.00 -11.82
C PHE A 378 3.95 9.81 -12.96
N GLU A 379 3.57 11.09 -13.07
CA GLU A 379 4.12 12.05 -14.02
C GLU A 379 4.99 13.08 -13.27
N PRO A 380 6.34 13.03 -13.38
CA PRO A 380 7.25 13.83 -12.56
C PRO A 380 6.94 15.34 -12.59
N ARG A 381 6.78 15.91 -13.79
CA ARG A 381 6.49 17.34 -13.96
C ARG A 381 5.14 17.73 -13.37
N ALA A 382 4.08 16.99 -13.70
CA ALA A 382 2.75 17.27 -13.17
C ALA A 382 2.70 17.15 -11.64
N PHE A 383 3.47 16.22 -11.06
CA PHE A 383 3.60 16.07 -9.62
C PHE A 383 4.33 17.25 -8.98
N VAL A 384 5.49 17.63 -9.51
CA VAL A 384 6.31 18.75 -8.99
C VAL A 384 5.57 20.08 -9.12
N GLU A 385 4.92 20.34 -10.26
CA GLU A 385 4.14 21.56 -10.47
C GLU A 385 3.03 21.68 -9.42
N ALA A 386 2.35 20.58 -9.10
CA ALA A 386 1.34 20.59 -8.08
C ALA A 386 1.92 20.70 -6.65
N LEU A 387 3.09 20.11 -6.41
CA LEU A 387 3.81 20.23 -5.14
C LEU A 387 4.26 21.67 -4.86
N VAL A 388 4.79 22.38 -5.87
CA VAL A 388 5.26 23.77 -5.76
C VAL A 388 4.12 24.79 -5.92
N GLY A 389 2.90 24.34 -6.24
CA GLY A 389 1.72 25.20 -6.38
C GLY A 389 1.68 25.96 -7.71
N GLY A 390 1.47 25.24 -8.80
CA GLY A 390 1.26 25.83 -10.13
C GLY A 390 -0.03 26.61 -10.24
N ASP A 391 0.05 27.75 -10.92
CA ASP A 391 -1.13 28.45 -11.42
C ASP A 391 -1.87 27.50 -12.35
N ALA A 392 -3.10 27.15 -11.98
CA ALA A 392 -4.06 26.44 -12.83
C ALA A 392 -4.85 27.45 -13.67
#